data_AF-A0A399IBF5-F1
#
_entry.id   AF-A0A399IBF5-F1
#
_cell.length_a   1.000
_cell.length_b   1.000
_cell.length_c   1.000
_cell.angle_alpha   90.00
_cell.angle_beta   90.00
_cell.angle_gamma   90.00
#
_symmetry.space_group_name_H-M   'P 1'
#
loop_
_entity.id
_entity.type
_entity.pdbx_description
1 polymer ?
#
loop_
_entity_poly.entity_id
_entity_poly.type
_entity_poly.pdbx_seq_one_letter_code
_entity_poly.pdbx_strand_id
1 'polypeptide(L)'
;MLHITSLIFLCILIFSAGTARAAVEFIYPAPSTWVGNSSHLILRLNQLDLTAIRVTVNGLASDLIDVGSPEYRKLFSDFFIAQAVWDTGKNNIQVDLFKGGQKIESATAEIYYVPSDSATQAPPEFMPNTMHLPEKEVQCAPCHNMNPTPAQMNSNVEKENPCFVCHKKMLTTKYVHGPAGTYSCGYCHSVKWNPKYAVPKQGAPLCYECHADMAEQMKKKKFIHGPIEAGMCQACHDSHGTQNEFQLIKPVNELCLSCHGHIRNQFHVVRSTTGGGHPLSGKPDPLKKASGKELSCISCHNPHAGNVRYYFIKDAEDRMALCQTCHNK
;
A
#
# COMPACT_ATOMS: atom_id res chain seq x y z
N MET A 1 85.54 23.74 -7.97
CA MET A 1 84.51 23.81 -9.02
C MET A 1 83.51 22.68 -8.76
N LEU A 2 82.23 23.05 -8.60
CA LEU A 2 80.99 22.28 -8.88
C LEU A 2 80.81 20.90 -8.21
N HIS A 3 79.66 20.48 -7.66
CA HIS A 3 78.33 21.05 -7.43
C HIS A 3 77.67 20.17 -6.34
N ILE A 4 76.96 20.78 -5.39
CA ILE A 4 76.06 20.09 -4.46
C ILE A 4 74.66 20.14 -5.09
N THR A 5 74.08 18.98 -5.43
CA THR A 5 72.69 18.87 -5.87
C THR A 5 71.80 18.50 -4.68
N SER A 6 71.01 19.46 -4.19
CA SER A 6 69.89 19.23 -3.27
C SER A 6 68.71 18.62 -4.02
N LEU A 7 68.29 17.41 -3.64
CA LEU A 7 66.97 16.88 -3.99
C LEU A 7 65.95 17.38 -2.97
N ILE A 8 65.02 18.22 -3.42
CA ILE A 8 63.83 18.61 -2.66
C ILE A 8 62.75 17.56 -2.95
N PHE A 9 62.37 16.78 -1.94
CA PHE A 9 61.21 15.89 -2.00
C PHE A 9 59.94 16.73 -1.83
N LEU A 10 59.22 16.95 -2.94
CA LEU A 10 57.91 17.59 -2.93
C LEU A 10 56.86 16.56 -2.47
N CYS A 11 56.49 16.61 -1.19
CA CYS A 11 55.31 15.90 -0.68
C CYS A 11 54.06 16.51 -1.29
N ILE A 12 53.49 15.85 -2.30
CA ILE A 12 52.16 16.15 -2.83
C ILE A 12 51.14 15.65 -1.80
N LEU A 13 50.64 16.57 -0.99
CA LEU A 13 49.46 16.34 -0.15
C LEU A 13 48.24 16.22 -1.08
N ILE A 14 47.86 14.98 -1.39
CA ILE A 14 46.58 14.65 -2.00
C ILE A 14 45.51 14.93 -0.94
N PHE A 15 44.91 16.13 -0.96
CA PHE A 15 43.65 16.38 -0.29
C PHE A 15 42.61 15.48 -0.95
N SER A 16 42.23 14.40 -0.28
CA SER A 16 40.97 13.72 -0.55
C SER A 16 39.86 14.73 -0.28
N ALA A 17 39.32 15.30 -1.35
CA ALA A 17 38.08 16.06 -1.28
C ALA A 17 36.99 15.11 -0.77
N GLY A 18 36.73 15.16 0.54
CA GLY A 18 35.57 14.52 1.11
C GLY A 18 34.35 15.07 0.38
N THR A 19 33.61 14.20 -0.28
CA THR A 19 32.35 14.59 -0.92
C THR A 19 31.46 15.18 0.16
N ALA A 20 31.16 16.48 0.05
CA ALA A 20 30.22 17.13 0.95
C ALA A 20 28.88 16.41 0.82
N ARG A 21 28.45 15.72 1.88
CA ARG A 21 27.13 15.07 1.90
C ARG A 21 26.07 16.17 1.92
N ALA A 22 25.01 16.01 1.14
CA ALA A 22 23.87 16.94 1.15
C ALA A 22 23.31 17.10 2.57
N ALA A 23 22.85 18.29 2.94
CA ALA A 23 22.32 18.57 4.27
C ALA A 23 21.12 17.68 4.63
N VAL A 24 20.30 17.33 3.63
CA VAL A 24 19.23 16.34 3.74
C VAL A 24 19.45 15.24 2.70
N GLU A 25 19.43 13.99 3.15
CA GLU A 25 19.43 12.81 2.30
C GLU A 25 18.01 12.20 2.30
N PHE A 26 17.42 12.09 1.11
CA PHE A 26 16.11 11.45 0.91
C PHE A 26 16.29 9.93 0.78
N ILE A 27 16.17 9.21 1.91
CA ILE A 27 16.33 7.76 1.95
C ILE A 27 15.13 7.07 1.30
N TYR A 28 13.91 7.51 1.64
CA TYR A 28 12.70 6.97 1.05
C TYR A 28 11.53 7.98 1.09
N PRO A 29 10.85 8.27 -0.04
CA PRO A 29 11.29 7.94 -1.37
C PRO A 29 12.51 8.79 -1.74
N ALA A 30 13.38 8.25 -2.59
CA ALA A 30 14.54 8.92 -3.14
C ALA A 30 14.09 9.83 -4.30
N PRO A 31 14.87 10.86 -4.65
CA PRO A 31 14.50 11.77 -5.73
C PRO A 31 14.36 11.03 -7.07
N SER A 32 13.43 11.48 -7.91
CA SER A 32 13.15 10.89 -9.23
C SER A 32 12.78 9.41 -9.17
N THR A 33 12.08 9.01 -8.10
CA THR A 33 11.53 7.66 -7.98
C THR A 33 10.02 7.68 -7.81
N TRP A 34 9.39 6.55 -8.11
CA TRP A 34 7.97 6.34 -7.82
C TRP A 34 7.75 5.35 -6.69
N VAL A 35 6.68 5.58 -5.95
CA VAL A 35 6.21 4.70 -4.87
C VAL A 35 4.75 4.33 -5.10
N GLY A 36 4.46 3.06 -4.79
CA GLY A 36 3.10 2.55 -4.72
C GLY A 36 2.47 2.87 -3.37
N ASN A 37 1.81 1.89 -2.75
CA ASN A 37 1.08 1.98 -1.47
C ASN A 37 1.91 2.33 -0.20
N SER A 38 2.98 3.12 -0.32
CA SER A 38 3.76 3.59 0.82
C SER A 38 3.56 5.09 1.04
N SER A 39 3.17 5.44 2.26
CA SER A 39 3.13 6.82 2.74
C SER A 39 4.39 7.26 3.48
N HIS A 40 5.43 6.42 3.54
CA HIS A 40 6.62 6.76 4.33
C HIS A 40 7.44 7.85 3.67
N LEU A 41 7.86 8.83 4.48
CA LEU A 41 8.92 9.79 4.20
C LEU A 41 10.02 9.59 5.23
N ILE A 42 11.19 9.15 4.78
CA ILE A 42 12.37 8.82 5.57
C ILE A 42 13.51 9.69 5.05
N LEU A 43 14.00 10.55 5.91
CA LEU A 43 15.09 11.48 5.64
C LEU A 43 16.23 11.22 6.61
N ARG A 44 17.47 11.45 6.17
CA ARG A 44 18.59 11.69 7.07
C ARG A 44 18.96 13.17 7.05
N LEU A 45 19.04 13.75 8.24
CA LEU A 45 19.42 15.13 8.51
C LEU A 45 20.90 15.17 8.86
N ASN A 46 21.77 15.42 7.89
CA ASN A 46 23.23 15.38 8.06
C ASN A 46 23.80 16.60 8.84
N GLN A 47 22.97 17.27 9.64
CA GLN A 47 23.31 18.47 10.43
C GLN A 47 22.92 18.27 11.90
N LEU A 48 23.93 18.16 12.76
CA LEU A 48 23.76 17.86 14.20
C LEU A 48 23.40 19.07 15.06
N ASP A 49 23.23 20.26 14.50
CA ASP A 49 22.89 21.49 15.23
C ASP A 49 21.51 22.04 14.85
N LEU A 50 20.75 21.27 14.07
CA LEU A 50 19.36 21.57 13.75
C LEU A 50 18.49 21.59 15.00
N THR A 51 17.61 22.58 15.03
CA THR A 51 16.60 22.75 16.09
C THR A 51 15.21 22.30 15.61
N ALA A 52 14.88 22.55 14.35
CA ALA A 52 13.59 22.17 13.80
C ALA A 52 13.67 21.96 12.29
N ILE A 53 12.67 21.28 11.74
CA ILE A 53 12.42 21.21 10.29
C ILE A 53 10.97 21.57 9.97
N ARG A 54 10.71 21.91 8.70
CA ARG A 54 9.36 21.99 8.14
C ARG A 54 9.32 21.21 6.84
N VAL A 55 8.35 20.31 6.71
CA VAL A 55 8.15 19.53 5.49
C VAL A 55 6.95 20.09 4.75
N THR A 56 7.13 20.38 3.47
CA THR A 56 6.07 20.86 2.58
C THR A 56 5.88 19.86 1.46
N VAL A 57 4.66 19.39 1.25
CA VAL A 57 4.28 18.50 0.15
C VAL A 57 3.25 19.23 -0.70
N ASN A 58 3.55 19.43 -1.99
CA ASN A 58 2.67 20.12 -2.94
C ASN A 58 2.17 21.49 -2.45
N GLY A 59 3.03 22.24 -1.74
CA GLY A 59 2.71 23.56 -1.18
C GLY A 59 1.98 23.53 0.17
N LEU A 60 1.57 22.35 0.66
CA LEU A 60 1.01 22.19 2.00
C LEU A 60 2.15 21.94 3.00
N ALA A 61 2.42 22.96 3.82
CA ALA A 61 3.46 22.92 4.83
C ALA A 61 2.96 22.31 6.14
N SER A 62 3.81 21.50 6.79
CA SER A 62 3.63 21.08 8.16
C SER A 62 3.85 22.23 9.15
N ASP A 63 3.44 22.01 10.40
CA ASP A 63 3.98 22.77 11.53
C ASP A 63 5.50 22.60 11.63
N LEU A 64 6.16 23.47 12.41
CA LEU A 64 7.57 23.26 12.75
C LEU A 64 7.72 22.03 13.64
N ILE A 65 8.59 21.12 13.22
CA ILE A 65 8.84 19.86 13.91
C ILE A 65 10.19 19.98 14.63
N ASP A 66 10.18 19.84 15.95
CA ASP A 66 11.40 19.80 16.77
C ASP A 66 12.18 18.50 16.50
N VAL A 67 13.42 18.66 16.02
CA VAL A 67 14.39 17.58 15.81
C VAL A 67 15.69 17.81 16.62
N GLY A 68 15.72 18.90 17.38
CA GLY A 68 16.88 19.33 18.16
C GLY A 68 16.87 18.82 19.60
N SER A 69 15.69 18.46 20.14
CA SER A 69 15.57 17.99 21.52
C SER A 69 16.43 16.75 21.81
N PRO A 70 17.02 16.64 23.01
CA PRO A 70 17.75 15.44 23.43
C PRO A 70 16.91 14.16 23.33
N GLU A 71 15.61 14.27 23.64
CA GLU A 71 14.65 13.16 23.56
C GLU A 71 14.48 12.66 22.13
N TYR A 72 14.35 13.58 21.17
CA TYR A 72 14.26 13.23 19.74
C TYR A 72 15.51 12.50 19.28
N ARG A 73 16.70 13.07 19.54
CA ARG A 73 17.97 12.52 19.09
C ARG A 73 18.29 11.17 19.70
N LYS A 74 17.83 10.91 20.93
CA LYS A 74 17.95 9.59 21.55
C LYS A 74 17.14 8.53 20.82
N LEU A 75 15.98 8.90 20.25
CA LEU A 75 15.06 7.97 19.59
C LEU A 75 15.34 7.80 18.10
N PHE A 76 15.68 8.90 17.42
CA PHE A 76 15.77 8.94 15.96
C PHE A 76 17.16 9.29 15.44
N SER A 77 18.12 9.63 16.32
CA SER A 77 19.45 10.09 15.92
C SER A 77 19.35 11.29 14.95
N ASP A 78 19.78 11.10 13.72
CA ASP A 78 19.78 12.01 12.58
C ASP A 78 18.68 11.67 11.57
N PHE A 79 17.79 10.72 11.87
CA PHE A 79 16.68 10.36 11.00
C PHE A 79 15.44 11.20 11.30
N PHE A 80 14.69 11.49 10.24
CA PHE A 80 13.31 11.93 10.33
C PHE A 80 12.42 10.94 9.58
N ILE A 81 11.42 10.39 10.27
CA ILE A 81 10.48 9.41 9.72
C ILE A 81 9.06 9.93 9.93
N ALA A 82 8.31 10.09 8.84
CA ALA A 82 6.92 10.53 8.87
C ALA A 82 6.05 9.75 7.88
N GLN A 83 4.74 9.88 8.04
CA GLN A 83 3.76 9.39 7.07
C GLN A 83 3.16 10.57 6.31
N ALA A 84 3.63 10.79 5.09
CA ALA A 84 3.14 11.83 4.21
C ALA A 84 1.84 11.41 3.50
N VAL A 85 1.04 12.40 3.13
CA VAL A 85 -0.11 12.23 2.24
C VAL A 85 0.36 12.63 0.85
N TRP A 86 0.23 11.70 -0.10
CA TRP A 86 0.62 11.90 -1.50
C TRP A 86 -0.61 12.16 -2.36
N ASP A 87 -0.50 13.12 -3.27
CA ASP A 87 -1.45 13.26 -4.37
C ASP A 87 -1.12 12.22 -5.45
N THR A 88 -2.13 11.72 -6.16
CA THR A 88 -1.88 10.79 -7.27
C THR A 88 -1.09 11.50 -8.37
N GLY A 89 0.02 10.90 -8.79
CA GLY A 89 0.94 11.48 -9.78
C GLY A 89 2.17 12.14 -9.16
N LYS A 90 2.64 13.23 -9.77
CA LYS A 90 3.86 13.92 -9.36
C LYS A 90 3.66 14.69 -8.06
N ASN A 91 4.59 14.53 -7.13
CA ASN A 91 4.61 15.22 -5.84
C ASN A 91 5.96 15.93 -5.64
N ASN A 92 5.89 17.19 -5.22
CA ASN A 92 7.05 18.01 -4.87
C ASN A 92 7.20 18.07 -3.35
N ILE A 93 8.38 17.72 -2.86
CA ILE A 93 8.72 17.73 -1.44
C ILE A 93 9.77 18.81 -1.21
N GLN A 94 9.54 19.65 -0.20
CA GLN A 94 10.50 20.62 0.28
C GLN A 94 10.72 20.43 1.79
N VAL A 95 11.98 20.40 2.21
CA VAL A 95 12.40 20.25 3.59
C VAL A 95 13.20 21.48 3.97
N ASP A 96 12.61 22.34 4.80
CA ASP A 96 13.25 23.53 5.32
C ASP A 96 13.92 23.22 6.66
N LEU A 97 15.19 23.58 6.79
CA LEU A 97 16.00 23.34 7.97
C LEU A 97 16.12 24.61 8.82
N PHE A 98 15.97 24.47 10.15
CA PHE A 98 16.00 25.59 11.07
C PHE A 98 17.02 25.40 12.20
N LYS A 99 17.77 26.46 12.49
CA LYS A 99 18.67 26.58 13.64
C LYS A 99 18.34 27.83 14.44
N GLY A 100 18.00 27.66 15.72
CA GLY A 100 17.63 28.79 16.60
C GLY A 100 16.44 29.60 16.07
N GLY A 101 15.50 28.94 15.40
CA GLY A 101 14.32 29.59 14.80
C GLY A 101 14.56 30.26 13.44
N GLN A 102 15.81 30.34 12.96
CA GLN A 102 16.13 30.87 11.64
C GLN A 102 16.25 29.73 10.63
N LYS A 103 15.63 29.91 9.45
CA LYS A 103 15.80 29.01 8.32
C LYS A 103 17.22 29.15 7.77
N ILE A 104 17.95 28.04 7.66
CA ILE A 104 19.35 28.03 7.19
C ILE A 104 19.49 27.46 5.78
N GLU A 105 18.69 26.46 5.42
CA GLU A 105 18.80 25.75 4.15
C GLU A 105 17.45 25.11 3.78
N SER A 106 17.28 24.78 2.50
CA SER A 106 16.18 23.98 1.98
C SER A 106 16.71 22.86 1.10
N ALA A 107 16.16 21.66 1.26
CA ALA A 107 16.31 20.58 0.32
C ALA A 107 14.99 20.31 -0.40
N THR A 108 15.06 19.90 -1.66
CA THR A 108 13.87 19.54 -2.44
C THR A 108 14.04 18.19 -3.10
N ALA A 109 12.92 17.47 -3.28
CA ALA A 109 12.86 16.25 -4.04
C ALA A 109 11.54 16.16 -4.78
N GLU A 110 11.57 15.44 -5.90
CA GLU A 110 10.39 15.13 -6.69
C GLU A 110 10.19 13.62 -6.72
N ILE A 111 8.96 13.18 -6.52
CA ILE A 111 8.58 11.77 -6.53
C ILE A 111 7.29 11.59 -7.34
N TYR A 112 6.99 10.36 -7.72
CA TYR A 112 5.71 10.02 -8.34
C TYR A 112 4.96 8.99 -7.48
N TYR A 113 3.69 9.22 -7.18
CA TYR A 113 2.86 8.31 -6.39
C TYR A 113 1.83 7.63 -7.28
N VAL A 114 1.82 6.29 -7.24
CA VAL A 114 0.86 5.45 -7.98
C VAL A 114 0.06 4.62 -6.98
N PRO A 115 -1.19 5.01 -6.66
CA PRO A 115 -2.07 4.17 -5.85
C PRO A 115 -2.26 2.78 -6.50
N SER A 116 -2.34 1.71 -5.71
CA SER A 116 -2.54 0.35 -6.25
C SER A 116 -3.83 0.16 -7.03
N ASP A 117 -4.84 1.00 -6.82
CA ASP A 117 -6.12 0.97 -7.52
C ASP A 117 -6.18 1.91 -8.74
N SER A 118 -5.05 2.53 -9.09
CA SER A 118 -4.93 3.47 -10.20
C SER A 118 -4.60 2.76 -11.52
N ALA A 119 -5.25 3.20 -12.60
CA ALA A 119 -4.85 2.83 -13.97
C ALA A 119 -3.60 3.60 -14.44
N THR A 120 -3.15 4.59 -13.66
CA THR A 120 -2.00 5.45 -13.97
C THR A 120 -0.71 4.64 -13.84
N GLN A 121 0.16 4.74 -14.83
CA GLN A 121 1.51 4.20 -14.77
C GLN A 121 2.50 5.31 -14.44
N ALA A 122 3.55 4.98 -13.70
CA ALA A 122 4.64 5.92 -13.46
C ALA A 122 5.36 6.23 -14.79
N PRO A 123 5.64 7.51 -15.08
CA PRO A 123 6.45 7.88 -16.23
C PRO A 123 7.86 7.24 -16.18
N PRO A 124 8.48 6.93 -17.34
CA PRO A 124 9.78 6.23 -17.40
C PRO A 124 10.93 6.92 -16.67
N GLU A 125 10.87 8.23 -16.51
CA GLU A 125 11.86 9.05 -15.79
C GLU A 125 11.84 8.82 -14.27
N PHE A 126 10.77 8.23 -13.73
CA PHE A 126 10.69 7.82 -12.33
C PHE A 126 11.00 6.32 -12.21
N MET A 127 12.06 5.99 -11.48
CA MET A 127 12.42 4.59 -11.21
C MET A 127 11.64 4.03 -10.01
N PRO A 128 11.30 2.72 -9.97
CA PRO A 128 10.63 2.13 -8.81
C PRO A 128 11.50 2.23 -7.56
N ASN A 129 10.89 2.69 -6.45
CA ASN A 129 11.59 2.79 -5.19
C ASN A 129 11.34 1.59 -4.26
N THR A 130 12.34 0.74 -4.12
CA THR A 130 12.33 -0.39 -3.19
C THR A 130 13.05 0.00 -1.90
N MET A 131 12.38 -0.17 -0.74
CA MET A 131 12.99 0.11 0.58
C MET A 131 13.93 -1.02 1.02
N HIS A 132 13.51 -2.29 0.86
CA HIS A 132 14.27 -3.47 1.27
C HIS A 132 15.40 -3.81 0.28
N LEU A 133 16.38 -2.91 0.22
CA LEU A 133 17.65 -3.09 -0.48
C LEU A 133 18.79 -3.08 0.54
N PRO A 134 19.83 -3.92 0.41
CA PRO A 134 20.91 -4.02 1.40
C PRO A 134 21.50 -2.66 1.83
N GLU A 135 21.72 -1.76 0.87
CA GLU A 135 22.26 -0.41 1.08
C GLU A 135 21.32 0.55 1.83
N LYS A 136 20.02 0.28 1.86
CA LYS A 136 19.04 1.02 2.68
C LYS A 136 18.84 0.37 4.03
N GLU A 137 18.76 -0.97 4.07
CA GLU A 137 18.57 -1.72 5.31
C GLU A 137 19.71 -1.53 6.30
N VAL A 138 20.96 -1.44 5.83
CA VAL A 138 22.14 -1.21 6.68
C VAL A 138 22.04 0.06 7.51
N GLN A 139 21.27 1.04 7.05
CA GLN A 139 21.08 2.33 7.74
C GLN A 139 20.12 2.21 8.92
N CYS A 140 19.19 1.25 8.86
CA CYS A 140 18.18 1.01 9.90
C CYS A 140 18.57 -0.15 10.83
N ALA A 141 19.43 -1.07 10.36
CA ALA A 141 19.90 -2.25 11.08
C ALA A 141 20.50 -2.00 12.49
N PRO A 142 21.09 -0.83 12.82
CA PRO A 142 21.55 -0.55 14.18
C PRO A 142 20.43 -0.54 15.23
N CYS A 143 19.19 -0.22 14.83
CA CYS A 143 18.03 -0.13 15.73
C CYS A 143 16.92 -1.12 15.39
N HIS A 144 16.81 -1.53 14.13
CA HIS A 144 15.74 -2.39 13.63
C HIS A 144 16.26 -3.75 13.17
N ASN A 145 15.50 -4.81 13.42
CA ASN A 145 15.80 -6.13 12.88
C ASN A 145 15.40 -6.22 11.40
N MET A 146 16.34 -5.88 10.52
CA MET A 146 16.16 -5.95 9.07
C MET A 146 16.42 -7.35 8.49
N ASN A 147 16.77 -8.35 9.29
CA ASN A 147 16.96 -9.73 8.81
C ASN A 147 16.33 -10.73 9.79
N PRO A 148 15.00 -10.68 9.94
CA PRO A 148 14.30 -11.52 10.89
C PRO A 148 14.30 -12.98 10.46
N THR A 149 14.27 -13.86 11.45
CA THR A 149 14.04 -15.28 11.21
C THR A 149 12.57 -15.53 10.79
N PRO A 150 12.26 -16.64 10.12
CA PRO A 150 10.88 -17.01 9.82
C PRO A 150 9.97 -17.08 11.06
N ALA A 151 10.53 -17.44 12.23
CA ALA A 151 9.78 -17.45 13.49
C ALA A 151 9.39 -16.02 13.92
N GLN A 152 10.30 -15.06 13.80
CA GLN A 152 10.02 -13.65 14.12
C GLN A 152 9.01 -13.03 13.15
N MET A 153 9.08 -13.38 11.86
CA MET A 153 8.11 -12.92 10.85
C MET A 153 6.70 -13.49 11.02
N ASN A 154 6.58 -14.58 11.77
CA ASN A 154 5.31 -15.26 12.03
C ASN A 154 4.92 -15.20 13.50
N SER A 155 5.60 -14.38 14.32
CA SER A 155 5.16 -14.15 15.70
C SER A 155 3.82 -13.43 15.69
N ASN A 156 2.87 -13.96 16.45
CA ASN A 156 1.56 -13.36 16.68
C ASN A 156 1.59 -12.28 17.78
N VAL A 157 2.76 -12.00 18.35
CA VAL A 157 2.99 -10.94 19.33
C VAL A 157 3.46 -9.69 18.59
N GLU A 158 2.64 -8.64 18.62
CA GLU A 158 2.88 -7.36 17.92
C GLU A 158 4.30 -6.81 18.12
N LYS A 159 4.79 -6.81 19.38
CA LYS A 159 6.09 -6.26 19.76
C LYS A 159 7.28 -7.08 19.25
N GLU A 160 7.05 -8.35 18.93
CA GLU A 160 8.09 -9.26 18.45
C GLU A 160 8.18 -9.29 16.93
N ASN A 161 7.15 -8.80 16.23
CA ASN A 161 7.14 -8.75 14.77
C ASN A 161 7.88 -7.49 14.28
N PRO A 162 9.05 -7.65 13.63
CA PRO A 162 9.87 -6.51 13.22
C PRO A 162 9.31 -5.77 12.00
N CYS A 163 8.43 -6.40 11.22
CA CYS A 163 7.79 -5.76 10.07
C CYS A 163 6.74 -4.74 10.54
N PHE A 164 5.99 -5.07 11.59
CA PHE A 164 4.90 -4.22 12.09
C PHE A 164 5.39 -2.86 12.62
N VAL A 165 6.61 -2.79 13.15
CA VAL A 165 7.23 -1.55 13.64
C VAL A 165 7.20 -0.44 12.58
N CYS A 166 7.44 -0.80 11.31
CA CYS A 166 7.37 0.15 10.19
C CYS A 166 6.03 0.09 9.45
N HIS A 167 5.43 -1.09 9.31
CA HIS A 167 4.25 -1.30 8.46
C HIS A 167 2.90 -1.21 9.19
N LYS A 168 2.86 -0.63 10.40
CA LYS A 168 1.66 -0.51 11.25
C LYS A 168 0.42 -0.03 10.50
N LYS A 169 0.55 0.96 9.61
CA LYS A 169 -0.57 1.53 8.83
C LYS A 169 -1.32 0.50 7.98
N MET A 170 -0.65 -0.56 7.54
CA MET A 170 -1.31 -1.62 6.75
C MET A 170 -2.40 -2.33 7.55
N LEU A 171 -2.29 -2.34 8.88
CA LEU A 171 -3.25 -2.98 9.78
C LEU A 171 -4.16 -1.98 10.49
N THR A 172 -4.02 -0.68 10.24
CA THR A 172 -4.95 0.35 10.75
C THR A 172 -6.16 0.50 9.83
N THR A 173 -6.80 -0.62 9.51
CA THR A 173 -8.02 -0.68 8.70
C THR A 173 -9.15 -1.34 9.47
N LYS A 174 -10.41 -1.03 9.13
CA LYS A 174 -11.56 -1.58 9.87
C LYS A 174 -11.70 -3.09 9.70
N TYR A 175 -11.39 -3.62 8.53
CA TYR A 175 -11.54 -5.03 8.20
C TYR A 175 -10.18 -5.61 7.81
N VAL A 176 -9.36 -5.91 8.81
CA VAL A 176 -8.06 -6.56 8.63
C VAL A 176 -8.24 -8.02 8.24
N HIS A 177 -7.45 -8.50 7.28
CA HIS A 177 -7.42 -9.90 6.89
C HIS A 177 -6.69 -10.74 7.94
N GLY A 178 -7.21 -11.93 8.28
CA GLY A 178 -6.75 -12.76 9.40
C GLY A 178 -5.22 -12.90 9.52
N PRO A 179 -4.53 -13.44 8.49
CA PRO A 179 -3.06 -13.60 8.53
C PRO A 179 -2.28 -12.30 8.77
N ALA A 180 -2.79 -11.18 8.26
CA ALA A 180 -2.19 -9.87 8.47
C ALA A 180 -2.47 -9.36 9.90
N GLY A 181 -3.69 -9.56 10.40
CA GLY A 181 -4.10 -9.20 11.76
C GLY A 181 -3.42 -10.01 12.86
N THR A 182 -2.93 -11.21 12.55
CA THR A 182 -2.09 -12.02 13.44
C THR A 182 -0.59 -11.83 13.20
N TYR A 183 -0.19 -10.78 12.47
CA TYR A 183 1.20 -10.45 12.16
C TYR A 183 1.97 -11.59 11.48
N SER A 184 1.28 -12.48 10.76
CA SER A 184 1.88 -13.67 10.17
C SER A 184 2.37 -13.40 8.75
N CYS A 185 3.25 -12.41 8.62
CA CYS A 185 3.71 -11.87 7.34
C CYS A 185 4.43 -12.94 6.50
N GLY A 186 5.15 -13.84 7.15
CA GLY A 186 5.98 -14.87 6.52
C GLY A 186 5.22 -16.00 5.82
N TYR A 187 3.90 -16.09 5.96
CA TYR A 187 3.09 -17.01 5.15
C TYR A 187 2.99 -16.56 3.70
N CYS A 188 3.03 -15.25 3.45
CA CYS A 188 2.95 -14.69 2.11
C CYS A 188 4.29 -14.11 1.66
N HIS A 189 5.02 -13.42 2.54
CA HIS A 189 6.27 -12.72 2.20
C HIS A 189 7.50 -13.60 2.45
N SER A 190 8.46 -13.58 1.53
CA SER A 190 9.67 -14.43 1.62
C SER A 190 10.96 -13.63 1.75
N VAL A 191 11.75 -13.92 2.79
CA VAL A 191 13.07 -13.28 3.02
C VAL A 191 14.10 -13.57 1.94
N LYS A 192 13.90 -14.64 1.15
CA LYS A 192 14.86 -15.09 0.12
C LYS A 192 14.45 -14.67 -1.29
N TRP A 193 13.41 -13.87 -1.44
CA TRP A 193 12.94 -13.44 -2.74
C TRP A 193 13.65 -12.16 -3.23
N ASN A 194 13.47 -11.83 -4.51
CA ASN A 194 13.97 -10.59 -5.09
C ASN A 194 12.81 -9.81 -5.75
N PRO A 195 12.47 -8.59 -5.27
CA PRO A 195 13.01 -7.91 -4.09
C PRO A 195 12.83 -8.69 -2.78
N LYS A 196 13.64 -8.39 -1.77
CA LYS A 196 13.55 -9.03 -0.45
C LYS A 196 12.14 -8.86 0.13
N TYR A 197 11.59 -9.92 0.72
CA TYR A 197 10.22 -9.99 1.23
C TYR A 197 9.11 -9.96 0.18
N ALA A 198 9.40 -10.03 -1.13
CA ALA A 198 8.29 -10.16 -2.08
C ALA A 198 7.56 -11.50 -1.91
N VAL A 199 6.32 -11.50 -2.40
CA VAL A 199 5.40 -12.63 -2.29
C VAL A 199 5.67 -13.59 -3.45
N PRO A 200 6.11 -14.84 -3.20
CA PRO A 200 6.59 -15.75 -4.25
C PRO A 200 5.45 -16.44 -5.01
N LYS A 201 4.25 -16.54 -4.43
CA LYS A 201 3.06 -17.12 -5.05
C LYS A 201 1.96 -16.07 -5.11
N GLN A 202 1.33 -15.89 -6.27
CA GLN A 202 0.32 -14.85 -6.48
C GLN A 202 -1.04 -15.46 -6.76
N GLY A 203 -2.10 -14.70 -6.48
CA GLY A 203 -3.47 -15.08 -6.82
C GLY A 203 -3.95 -16.38 -6.20
N ALA A 204 -4.83 -17.09 -6.91
CA ALA A 204 -5.47 -18.33 -6.47
C ALA A 204 -4.50 -19.38 -5.89
N PRO A 205 -3.33 -19.68 -6.50
CA PRO A 205 -2.37 -20.61 -5.93
C PRO A 205 -1.94 -20.30 -4.49
N LEU A 206 -1.79 -19.02 -4.12
CA LEU A 206 -1.48 -18.62 -2.74
C LEU A 206 -2.74 -18.66 -1.87
N CYS A 207 -3.82 -18.06 -2.34
CA CYS A 207 -5.05 -17.93 -1.55
C CYS A 207 -5.63 -19.29 -1.17
N TYR A 208 -5.57 -20.27 -2.07
CA TYR A 208 -6.12 -21.61 -1.85
C TYR A 208 -5.29 -22.50 -0.93
N GLU A 209 -4.09 -22.08 -0.50
CA GLU A 209 -3.35 -22.79 0.55
C GLU A 209 -4.12 -22.80 1.88
N CYS A 210 -4.91 -21.76 2.13
CA CYS A 210 -5.80 -21.67 3.29
C CYS A 210 -7.28 -21.70 2.90
N HIS A 211 -7.67 -21.10 1.77
CA HIS A 211 -9.04 -21.09 1.29
C HIS A 211 -9.35 -22.32 0.39
N ALA A 212 -8.99 -23.51 0.85
CA ALA A 212 -9.16 -24.76 0.09
C ALA A 212 -10.64 -25.06 -0.20
N ASP A 213 -11.54 -24.74 0.74
CA ASP A 213 -12.99 -24.90 0.53
C ASP A 213 -13.48 -24.06 -0.65
N MET A 214 -12.92 -22.86 -0.84
CA MET A 214 -13.25 -22.02 -1.98
C MET A 214 -12.78 -22.67 -3.29
N ALA A 215 -11.56 -23.23 -3.31
CA ALA A 215 -11.04 -23.96 -4.46
C ALA A 215 -11.97 -25.12 -4.85
N GLU A 216 -12.42 -25.91 -3.87
CA GLU A 216 -13.34 -27.02 -4.10
C GLU A 216 -14.75 -26.55 -4.52
N GLN A 217 -15.23 -25.43 -3.99
CA GLN A 217 -16.49 -24.85 -4.43
C GLN A 217 -16.43 -24.38 -5.88
N MET A 218 -15.36 -23.70 -6.30
CA MET A 218 -15.22 -23.20 -7.67
C MET A 218 -15.21 -24.36 -8.69
N LYS A 219 -14.56 -25.50 -8.37
CA LYS A 219 -14.58 -26.70 -9.23
C LYS A 219 -15.99 -27.27 -9.48
N LYS A 220 -16.93 -27.05 -8.55
CA LYS A 220 -18.29 -27.58 -8.62
C LYS A 220 -19.28 -26.65 -9.33
N LYS A 221 -18.88 -25.41 -9.63
CA LYS A 221 -19.77 -24.42 -10.23
C LYS A 221 -19.70 -24.48 -11.76
N LYS A 222 -20.87 -24.40 -12.40
CA LYS A 222 -20.98 -24.42 -13.87
C LYS A 222 -20.42 -23.16 -14.53
N PHE A 223 -20.57 -22.02 -13.88
CA PHE A 223 -20.09 -20.73 -14.37
C PHE A 223 -19.23 -20.08 -13.29
N ILE A 224 -17.99 -19.76 -13.64
CA ILE A 224 -17.06 -19.02 -12.78
C ILE A 224 -16.94 -17.59 -13.34
N HIS A 225 -16.82 -16.61 -12.46
CA HIS A 225 -16.61 -15.23 -12.88
C HIS A 225 -15.16 -15.07 -13.40
N GLY A 226 -14.98 -14.40 -14.55
CA GLY A 226 -13.70 -14.35 -15.28
C GLY A 226 -12.45 -14.03 -14.42
N PRO A 227 -12.46 -12.99 -13.57
CA PRO A 227 -11.31 -12.72 -12.69
C PRO A 227 -10.98 -13.87 -11.72
N ILE A 228 -11.99 -14.60 -11.26
CA ILE A 228 -11.81 -15.74 -10.35
C ILE A 228 -11.28 -16.96 -11.11
N GLU A 229 -11.78 -17.19 -12.32
CA GLU A 229 -11.26 -18.23 -13.21
C GLU A 229 -9.77 -17.98 -13.55
N ALA A 230 -9.40 -16.71 -13.74
CA ALA A 230 -8.01 -16.28 -13.93
C ALA A 230 -7.18 -16.26 -12.63
N GLY A 231 -7.77 -16.60 -11.47
CA GLY A 231 -7.09 -16.60 -10.18
C GLY A 231 -6.73 -15.22 -9.62
N MET A 232 -7.36 -14.15 -10.11
CA MET A 232 -7.09 -12.76 -9.75
C MET A 232 -7.90 -12.31 -8.52
N CYS A 233 -7.74 -13.02 -7.39
CA CYS A 233 -8.47 -12.71 -6.14
C CYS A 233 -8.27 -11.25 -5.69
N GLN A 234 -7.06 -10.72 -5.90
CA GLN A 234 -6.67 -9.37 -5.51
C GLN A 234 -7.24 -8.27 -6.41
N ALA A 235 -7.89 -8.62 -7.53
CA ALA A 235 -8.64 -7.64 -8.32
C ALA A 235 -9.86 -7.08 -7.57
N CYS A 236 -10.32 -7.79 -6.53
CA CYS A 236 -11.45 -7.40 -5.71
C CYS A 236 -11.11 -7.28 -4.22
N HIS A 237 -10.19 -8.11 -3.71
CA HIS A 237 -9.84 -8.19 -2.29
C HIS A 237 -8.43 -7.65 -2.00
N ASP A 238 -8.25 -7.01 -0.84
CA ASP A 238 -6.92 -6.72 -0.30
C ASP A 238 -6.48 -7.83 0.65
N SER A 239 -5.27 -8.35 0.46
CA SER A 239 -4.73 -9.46 1.26
C SER A 239 -4.29 -9.05 2.68
N HIS A 240 -4.18 -7.75 2.96
CA HIS A 240 -3.86 -7.20 4.29
C HIS A 240 -5.11 -6.70 5.00
N GLY A 241 -5.96 -5.93 4.32
CA GLY A 241 -7.19 -5.40 4.89
C GLY A 241 -7.62 -4.07 4.29
N THR A 242 -8.91 -3.74 4.43
CA THR A 242 -9.48 -2.48 3.92
C THR A 242 -10.51 -1.88 4.88
N GLN A 243 -11.04 -0.71 4.52
CA GLN A 243 -12.17 -0.10 5.23
C GLN A 243 -13.52 -0.71 4.81
N ASN A 244 -13.55 -1.58 3.80
CA ASN A 244 -14.76 -2.18 3.27
C ASN A 244 -14.93 -3.62 3.80
N GLU A 245 -16.17 -4.01 4.05
CA GLU A 245 -16.48 -5.38 4.44
C GLU A 245 -15.95 -6.40 3.42
N PHE A 246 -15.64 -7.61 3.89
CA PHE A 246 -15.05 -8.68 3.07
C PHE A 246 -13.69 -8.31 2.45
N GLN A 247 -12.98 -7.35 3.04
CA GLN A 247 -11.67 -6.88 2.56
C GLN A 247 -11.71 -6.37 1.13
N LEU A 248 -12.84 -5.81 0.69
CA LEU A 248 -12.97 -5.31 -0.69
C LEU A 248 -12.13 -4.04 -0.89
N ILE A 249 -11.48 -3.91 -2.03
CA ILE A 249 -10.65 -2.74 -2.36
C ILE A 249 -11.48 -1.46 -2.57
N LYS A 250 -12.78 -1.60 -2.84
CA LYS A 250 -13.76 -0.51 -2.99
C LYS A 250 -15.12 -0.96 -2.42
N PRO A 251 -16.06 -0.03 -2.14
CA PRO A 251 -17.44 -0.37 -1.81
C PRO A 251 -18.05 -1.28 -2.89
N VAL A 252 -18.91 -2.23 -2.50
CA VAL A 252 -19.43 -3.31 -3.37
C VAL A 252 -19.84 -2.83 -4.76
N ASN A 253 -20.76 -1.87 -4.84
CA ASN A 253 -21.28 -1.41 -6.13
C ASN A 253 -20.22 -0.66 -6.94
N GLU A 254 -19.38 0.16 -6.30
CA GLU A 254 -18.30 0.87 -6.98
C GLU A 254 -17.28 -0.10 -7.56
N LEU A 255 -16.94 -1.16 -6.82
CA LEU A 255 -16.06 -2.22 -7.28
C LEU A 255 -16.62 -2.92 -8.51
N CYS A 256 -17.90 -3.32 -8.50
CA CYS A 256 -18.52 -3.95 -9.66
C CYS A 256 -18.53 -3.00 -10.88
N LEU A 257 -18.82 -1.71 -10.65
CA LEU A 257 -18.93 -0.70 -11.71
C LEU A 257 -17.57 -0.23 -12.27
N SER A 258 -16.44 -0.57 -11.64
CA SER A 258 -15.11 -0.28 -12.19
C SER A 258 -14.86 -1.04 -13.49
N CYS A 259 -15.39 -2.27 -13.60
CA CYS A 259 -15.34 -3.10 -14.80
C CYS A 259 -16.69 -3.10 -15.55
N HIS A 260 -17.81 -3.13 -14.84
CA HIS A 260 -19.15 -3.16 -15.45
C HIS A 260 -19.75 -1.76 -15.62
N GLY A 261 -18.94 -0.78 -16.03
CA GLY A 261 -19.33 0.64 -16.10
C GLY A 261 -20.55 0.95 -16.96
N HIS A 262 -20.82 0.13 -17.98
CA HIS A 262 -22.02 0.25 -18.82
C HIS A 262 -23.33 0.16 -18.01
N ILE A 263 -23.34 -0.54 -16.86
CA ILE A 263 -24.49 -0.65 -15.95
C ILE A 263 -24.82 0.69 -15.28
N ARG A 264 -23.84 1.58 -15.09
CA ARG A 264 -24.04 2.87 -14.40
C ARG A 264 -25.10 3.75 -15.07
N ASN A 265 -25.21 3.67 -16.40
CA ASN A 265 -26.03 4.58 -17.21
C ASN A 265 -27.27 3.91 -17.83
N GLN A 266 -27.60 2.68 -17.43
CA GLN A 266 -28.75 1.94 -17.95
C GLN A 266 -29.62 1.39 -16.82
N PHE A 267 -30.90 1.21 -17.09
CA PHE A 267 -31.76 0.48 -16.17
C PHE A 267 -31.31 -0.98 -16.08
N HIS A 268 -30.93 -1.41 -14.88
CA HIS A 268 -30.56 -2.78 -14.61
C HIS A 268 -31.76 -3.52 -14.00
N VAL A 269 -32.10 -4.65 -14.60
CA VAL A 269 -33.38 -5.35 -14.42
C VAL A 269 -34.58 -4.42 -14.66
N VAL A 270 -34.99 -4.32 -15.94
CA VAL A 270 -36.20 -3.59 -16.32
C VAL A 270 -37.41 -4.47 -15.99
N ARG A 271 -38.09 -4.16 -14.89
CA ARG A 271 -39.31 -4.88 -14.49
C ARG A 271 -40.35 -4.03 -13.78
N SER A 272 -40.09 -2.75 -13.51
CA SER A 272 -41.15 -1.91 -12.97
C SER A 272 -42.25 -1.80 -14.03
N THR A 273 -43.50 -2.00 -13.64
CA THR A 273 -44.68 -1.70 -14.46
C THR A 273 -44.73 -0.23 -14.88
N THR A 274 -43.88 0.61 -14.28
CA THR A 274 -43.63 2.02 -14.62
C THR A 274 -42.50 2.24 -15.64
N GLY A 275 -41.87 1.18 -16.17
CA GLY A 275 -40.73 1.27 -17.09
C GLY A 275 -39.37 1.52 -16.43
N GLY A 276 -39.32 1.67 -15.10
CA GLY A 276 -38.07 1.85 -14.35
C GLY A 276 -37.28 0.55 -14.08
N GLY A 277 -35.97 0.69 -13.89
CA GLY A 277 -35.08 -0.36 -13.40
C GLY A 277 -35.30 -0.70 -11.91
N HIS A 278 -34.78 -1.85 -11.47
CA HIS A 278 -34.82 -2.24 -10.06
C HIS A 278 -33.77 -1.43 -9.26
N PRO A 279 -34.05 -1.01 -8.01
CA PRO A 279 -33.06 -0.33 -7.19
C PRO A 279 -31.82 -1.20 -6.97
N LEU A 280 -30.64 -0.61 -7.18
CA LEU A 280 -29.33 -1.24 -6.97
C LEU A 280 -28.62 -0.72 -5.70
N SER A 281 -29.17 0.32 -5.06
CA SER A 281 -28.69 0.96 -3.83
C SER A 281 -29.81 1.80 -3.19
N GLY A 282 -29.60 2.29 -1.96
CA GLY A 282 -30.50 3.25 -1.30
C GLY A 282 -31.85 2.68 -0.83
N LYS A 283 -32.03 1.36 -0.93
CA LYS A 283 -33.21 0.64 -0.45
C LYS A 283 -32.76 -0.55 0.41
N PRO A 284 -33.42 -0.86 1.53
CA PRO A 284 -33.06 -2.00 2.37
C PRO A 284 -33.11 -3.33 1.61
N ASP A 285 -32.13 -4.21 1.82
CA ASP A 285 -32.11 -5.57 1.28
C ASP A 285 -33.12 -6.46 2.04
N PRO A 286 -34.18 -6.96 1.38
CA PRO A 286 -35.20 -7.79 2.02
C PRO A 286 -34.68 -9.10 2.60
N LEU A 287 -33.54 -9.62 2.11
CA LEU A 287 -32.91 -10.85 2.60
C LEU A 287 -31.99 -10.60 3.80
N LYS A 288 -31.68 -9.34 4.08
CA LYS A 288 -30.72 -8.94 5.11
C LYS A 288 -31.31 -7.93 6.11
N LYS A 289 -32.64 -7.94 6.30
CA LYS A 289 -33.40 -7.02 7.18
C LYS A 289 -32.77 -6.84 8.57
N ALA A 290 -32.30 -7.93 9.20
CA ALA A 290 -31.69 -7.90 10.53
C ALA A 290 -30.37 -7.12 10.60
N SER A 291 -29.67 -6.97 9.47
CA SER A 291 -28.39 -6.26 9.39
C SER A 291 -28.50 -4.81 8.95
N GLY A 292 -29.71 -4.35 8.56
CA GLY A 292 -29.94 -3.00 8.05
C GLY A 292 -29.24 -2.68 6.72
N LYS A 293 -28.65 -3.68 6.05
CA LYS A 293 -27.92 -3.48 4.79
C LYS A 293 -28.86 -3.08 3.65
N GLU A 294 -28.37 -2.20 2.80
CA GLU A 294 -29.04 -1.82 1.56
C GLU A 294 -28.81 -2.86 0.45
N LEU A 295 -29.67 -2.82 -0.55
CA LEU A 295 -29.50 -3.53 -1.80
C LEU A 295 -28.17 -3.15 -2.45
N SER A 296 -27.52 -4.15 -3.02
CA SER A 296 -26.28 -4.02 -3.77
C SER A 296 -26.25 -5.04 -4.89
N CYS A 297 -25.22 -5.01 -5.74
CA CYS A 297 -25.03 -6.02 -6.78
C CYS A 297 -25.05 -7.45 -6.23
N ILE A 298 -24.50 -7.67 -5.02
CA ILE A 298 -24.42 -8.99 -4.38
C ILE A 298 -25.71 -9.45 -3.70
N SER A 299 -26.74 -8.58 -3.65
CA SER A 299 -28.08 -8.97 -3.21
C SER A 299 -28.80 -9.84 -4.24
N CYS A 300 -28.32 -9.84 -5.50
CA CYS A 300 -28.88 -10.61 -6.61
C CYS A 300 -27.85 -11.50 -7.31
N HIS A 301 -26.58 -11.08 -7.35
CA HIS A 301 -25.50 -11.80 -8.02
C HIS A 301 -24.49 -12.41 -7.03
N ASN A 302 -23.99 -13.60 -7.33
CA ASN A 302 -22.82 -14.17 -6.70
C ASN A 302 -21.57 -13.65 -7.43
N PRO A 303 -20.68 -12.88 -6.78
CA PRO A 303 -19.53 -12.26 -7.44
C PRO A 303 -18.43 -13.26 -7.83
N HIS A 304 -18.49 -14.50 -7.33
CA HIS A 304 -17.46 -15.52 -7.59
C HIS A 304 -17.88 -16.51 -8.66
N ALA A 305 -19.02 -17.17 -8.48
CA ALA A 305 -19.47 -18.26 -9.35
C ALA A 305 -20.93 -18.64 -9.07
N GLY A 306 -21.56 -19.35 -10.00
CA GLY A 306 -22.94 -19.80 -9.91
C GLY A 306 -23.23 -21.01 -10.78
N ASN A 307 -24.36 -21.67 -10.52
CA ASN A 307 -24.81 -22.81 -11.34
C ASN A 307 -25.73 -22.39 -12.50
N VAL A 308 -26.06 -21.11 -12.57
CA VAL A 308 -27.01 -20.51 -13.50
C VAL A 308 -26.37 -19.33 -14.22
N ARG A 309 -26.87 -19.03 -15.42
CA ARG A 309 -26.39 -17.88 -16.20
C ARG A 309 -26.62 -16.59 -15.41
N TYR A 310 -25.68 -15.65 -15.51
CA TYR A 310 -25.68 -14.37 -14.77
C TYR A 310 -25.46 -14.48 -13.25
N TYR A 311 -25.08 -15.67 -12.73
CA TYR A 311 -24.65 -15.84 -11.35
C TYR A 311 -25.72 -15.46 -10.31
N PHE A 312 -27.01 -15.72 -10.55
CA PHE A 312 -28.03 -15.37 -9.57
C PHE A 312 -27.82 -16.09 -8.23
N ILE A 313 -28.04 -15.37 -7.12
CA ILE A 313 -27.96 -15.93 -5.78
C ILE A 313 -28.95 -17.09 -5.61
N LYS A 314 -28.64 -18.01 -4.69
CA LYS A 314 -29.40 -19.23 -4.44
C LYS A 314 -29.61 -20.11 -5.70
N ASP A 315 -28.76 -19.93 -6.72
CA ASP A 315 -28.82 -20.64 -7.99
C ASP A 315 -30.23 -20.56 -8.64
N ALA A 316 -30.90 -19.40 -8.54
CA ALA A 316 -32.18 -19.15 -9.18
C ALA A 316 -32.05 -19.27 -10.71
N GLU A 317 -32.70 -20.25 -11.32
CA GLU A 317 -32.52 -20.60 -12.74
C GLU A 317 -33.01 -19.53 -13.72
N ASP A 318 -33.94 -18.69 -13.27
CA ASP A 318 -34.44 -17.56 -14.05
C ASP A 318 -34.74 -16.33 -13.17
N ARG A 319 -35.04 -15.21 -13.85
CA ARG A 319 -35.31 -13.93 -13.19
C ARG A 319 -36.56 -13.96 -12.31
N MET A 320 -37.58 -14.76 -12.65
CA MET A 320 -38.80 -14.85 -11.86
C MET A 320 -38.55 -15.61 -10.55
N ALA A 321 -37.82 -16.73 -10.61
CA ALA A 321 -37.38 -17.46 -9.43
C ALA A 321 -36.57 -16.57 -8.48
N LEU A 322 -35.68 -15.72 -9.03
CA LEU A 322 -34.97 -14.72 -8.24
C LEU A 322 -35.92 -13.69 -7.61
N CYS A 323 -36.86 -13.12 -8.37
CA CYS A 323 -37.82 -12.13 -7.85
C CYS A 323 -38.65 -12.69 -6.69
N GLN A 324 -39.12 -13.94 -6.79
CA GLN A 324 -39.87 -14.61 -5.73
C GLN A 324 -39.08 -14.72 -4.43
N THR A 325 -37.75 -14.73 -4.49
CA THR A 325 -36.90 -14.77 -3.28
C THR A 325 -37.16 -13.61 -2.32
N CYS A 326 -37.60 -12.45 -2.84
CA CYS A 326 -37.93 -11.26 -2.05
C CYS A 326 -39.41 -10.87 -2.14
N HIS A 327 -40.05 -11.15 -3.28
CA HIS A 327 -41.45 -10.83 -3.57
C HIS A 327 -42.31 -12.09 -3.52
N ASN A 328 -42.40 -12.69 -2.33
CA ASN A 328 -43.37 -13.74 -2.05
C ASN A 328 -44.77 -13.13 -1.95
N LYS A 329 -45.41 -12.97 -3.10
CA LYS A 329 -46.86 -12.85 -3.22
C LYS A 329 -47.39 -14.15 -3.81
#